data_AF-A0A4Q7Q6R9-F1
#
_entry.id   AF-A0A4Q7Q6R9-F1
#
_cell.length_a   1.000
_cell.length_b   1.000
_cell.length_c   1.000
_cell.angle_alpha   90.00
_cell.angle_beta   90.00
_cell.angle_gamma   90.00
#
_symmetry.space_group_name_H-M   'P 1'
#
loop_
_entity.id
_entity.type
_entity.pdbx_description
1 polymer ?
#
loop_
_entity_poly.entity_id
_entity_poly.type
_entity_poly.pdbx_seq_one_letter_code
_entity_poly.pdbx_strand_id
1 'polypeptide(L)'
;MLVMTSLADILRGVERGVFPPPDLGLTVVPAPSERESCVVAFTGHIVIAADVDPAWVAERVPDGDPFAPTNPPFLAALEEFTDRQVNAIDAMLLAPALTDPAAVAGLTELTDHNHPRVEHALRYRDDVRVYGDAHGGLVVIGRGLAGRLECAIEVPPDARGQGNGRRLALAARALIPPDASIWAQITPGNAASLRTFLAVGYKPVGSEALLVK
;
A
#
# COMPACT_ATOMS: atom_id res chain seq x y z
N MET A 1 -25.93 2.65 -16.05
CA MET A 1 -24.85 3.62 -15.75
C MET A 1 -23.56 2.84 -15.81
N LEU A 2 -22.63 3.17 -16.71
CA LEU A 2 -21.26 2.66 -16.61
C LEU A 2 -20.73 3.12 -15.26
N VAL A 3 -20.43 2.18 -14.36
CA VAL A 3 -19.71 2.49 -13.13
C VAL A 3 -18.40 3.13 -13.59
N MET A 4 -18.21 4.42 -13.30
CA MET A 4 -16.89 5.03 -13.46
C MET A 4 -15.98 4.30 -12.49
N THR A 5 -15.06 3.50 -13.02
CA THR A 5 -14.14 2.69 -12.24
C THR A 5 -13.27 3.61 -11.40
N SER A 6 -13.51 3.66 -10.08
CA SER A 6 -12.65 4.41 -9.15
C SER A 6 -11.38 3.61 -8.83
N LEU A 7 -10.35 4.27 -8.27
CA LEU A 7 -9.19 3.53 -7.75
C LEU A 7 -9.61 2.46 -6.73
N ALA A 8 -10.57 2.77 -5.86
CA ALA A 8 -11.09 1.81 -4.87
C ALA A 8 -11.69 0.56 -5.55
N ASP A 9 -12.39 0.72 -6.67
CA ASP A 9 -12.96 -0.41 -7.41
C ASP A 9 -11.89 -1.27 -8.07
N ILE A 10 -10.83 -0.65 -8.61
CA ILE A 10 -9.66 -1.35 -9.17
C ILE A 10 -8.97 -2.17 -8.08
N LEU A 11 -8.65 -1.55 -6.94
CA LEU A 11 -7.94 -2.23 -5.84
C LEU A 11 -8.78 -3.37 -5.25
N ARG A 12 -10.10 -3.18 -5.09
CA ARG A 12 -11.03 -4.27 -4.72
C ARG A 12 -11.06 -5.39 -5.76
N GLY A 13 -10.92 -5.07 -7.05
CA GLY A 13 -10.74 -6.05 -8.10
C GLY A 13 -9.49 -6.89 -7.87
N VAL A 14 -8.36 -6.22 -7.60
CA VAL A 14 -7.06 -6.86 -7.35
C VAL A 14 -7.11 -7.77 -6.10
N GLU A 15 -7.82 -7.37 -5.04
CA GLU A 15 -8.07 -8.22 -3.86
C GLU A 15 -8.73 -9.56 -4.22
N ARG A 16 -9.53 -9.58 -5.30
CA ARG A 16 -10.20 -10.78 -5.83
C ARG A 16 -9.46 -11.44 -7.00
N GLY A 17 -8.25 -10.98 -7.31
CA GLY A 17 -7.43 -11.47 -8.42
C GLY A 17 -7.87 -10.95 -9.80
N VAL A 18 -8.67 -9.89 -9.85
CA VAL A 18 -9.08 -9.22 -11.09
C VAL A 18 -8.23 -7.97 -11.29
N PHE A 19 -7.27 -8.06 -12.21
CA PHE A 19 -6.33 -6.99 -12.52
C PHE A 19 -6.78 -6.18 -13.75
N PRO A 20 -6.32 -4.92 -13.88
CA PRO A 20 -6.33 -4.25 -15.17
C PRO A 20 -5.66 -5.12 -16.26
N PRO A 21 -6.12 -5.06 -17.51
CA PRO A 21 -5.52 -5.83 -18.59
C PRO A 21 -4.07 -5.41 -18.82
N PRO A 22 -3.14 -6.35 -19.11
CA PRO A 22 -1.75 -6.04 -19.41
C PRO A 22 -1.60 -5.56 -20.87
N ASP A 23 -2.26 -4.46 -21.20
CA ASP A 23 -2.45 -3.94 -22.57
C ASP A 23 -1.54 -2.74 -22.90
N LEU A 24 -0.58 -2.44 -22.02
CA LEU A 24 0.25 -1.23 -22.04
C LEU A 24 -0.59 0.06 -21.96
N GLY A 25 -1.78 -0.03 -21.38
CA GLY A 25 -2.72 1.06 -21.24
C GLY A 25 -2.48 1.95 -20.03
N LEU A 26 -3.09 3.13 -20.10
CA LEU A 26 -3.14 4.12 -19.04
C LEU A 26 -4.60 4.39 -18.68
N THR A 27 -4.92 4.32 -17.39
CA THR A 27 -6.21 4.73 -16.86
C THR A 27 -6.02 5.95 -15.96
N VAL A 28 -6.78 7.01 -16.19
CA VAL A 28 -6.84 8.17 -15.30
C VAL A 28 -8.16 8.14 -14.54
N VAL A 29 -8.09 8.21 -13.22
CA VAL A 29 -9.24 8.23 -12.32
C VAL A 29 -9.12 9.42 -11.36
N PRO A 30 -10.23 9.92 -10.78
CA PRO A 30 -10.17 10.98 -9.77
C PRO A 30 -9.27 10.62 -8.58
N ALA A 31 -8.78 11.62 -7.87
CA ALA A 31 -8.04 11.41 -6.64
C ALA A 31 -8.90 10.62 -5.62
N PRO A 32 -8.33 9.62 -4.92
CA PRO A 32 -9.11 8.80 -3.99
C PRO A 32 -9.56 9.56 -2.74
N SER A 33 -8.88 10.66 -2.39
CA SER A 33 -9.23 11.53 -1.26
C SER A 33 -8.48 12.87 -1.33
N GLU A 34 -8.82 13.81 -0.46
CA GLU A 34 -8.02 15.03 -0.27
C GLU A 34 -6.63 14.75 0.33
N ARG A 35 -6.42 13.60 0.98
CA ARG A 35 -5.14 13.25 1.61
C ARG A 35 -4.09 12.87 0.58
N GLU A 36 -4.47 12.17 -0.47
CA GLU A 36 -3.55 11.41 -1.33
C GLU A 36 -3.95 11.47 -2.81
N SER A 37 -2.94 11.60 -3.67
CA SER A 37 -2.96 11.19 -5.08
C SER A 37 -1.97 10.04 -5.27
N CYS A 38 -2.08 9.25 -6.33
CA CYS A 38 -1.08 8.22 -6.58
C CYS A 38 -0.95 7.82 -8.05
N VAL A 39 0.22 7.26 -8.39
CA VAL A 39 0.43 6.50 -9.62
C VAL A 39 0.63 5.04 -9.24
N VAL A 40 -0.22 4.15 -9.73
CA VAL A 40 -0.18 2.71 -9.46
C VAL A 40 0.21 1.98 -10.74
N ALA A 41 1.29 1.21 -10.69
CA ALA A 41 1.74 0.37 -11.79
C ALA A 41 1.39 -1.09 -11.52
N PHE A 42 0.54 -1.66 -12.38
CA PHE A 42 0.29 -3.09 -12.50
C PHE A 42 1.10 -3.67 -13.66
N THR A 43 1.01 -4.99 -13.86
CA THR A 43 1.64 -5.64 -15.01
C THR A 43 1.10 -5.06 -16.31
N GLY A 44 1.91 -4.26 -17.00
CA GLY A 44 1.57 -3.68 -18.30
C GLY A 44 0.38 -2.72 -18.27
N HIS A 45 0.07 -2.10 -17.13
CA HIS A 45 -1.00 -1.10 -17.05
C HIS A 45 -0.71 -0.11 -15.92
N ILE A 46 -0.91 1.18 -16.16
CA ILE A 46 -0.76 2.21 -15.12
C ILE A 46 -2.10 2.88 -14.86
N VAL A 47 -2.37 3.09 -13.58
CA VAL A 47 -3.50 3.89 -13.09
C VAL A 47 -2.95 5.16 -12.46
N ILE A 48 -3.35 6.32 -12.96
CA ILE A 48 -3.07 7.62 -12.36
C ILE A 48 -4.35 8.05 -11.64
N ALA A 49 -4.30 8.07 -10.31
CA ALA A 49 -5.41 8.49 -9.47
C ALA A 49 -5.12 9.90 -8.93
N ALA A 50 -5.54 10.90 -9.69
CA ALA A 50 -5.36 12.32 -9.40
C ALA A 50 -6.43 13.12 -10.14
N ASP A 51 -6.78 14.29 -9.62
CA ASP A 51 -7.73 15.20 -10.26
C ASP A 51 -7.05 15.99 -11.41
N VAL A 52 -6.57 15.24 -12.40
CA VAL A 52 -5.88 15.74 -13.61
C VAL A 52 -6.71 15.40 -14.86
N ASP A 53 -6.63 16.27 -15.86
CA ASP A 53 -7.23 15.98 -17.17
C ASP A 53 -6.44 14.85 -17.88
N PRO A 54 -7.09 13.81 -18.42
CA PRO A 54 -6.41 12.83 -19.27
C PRO A 54 -5.59 13.43 -20.42
N ALA A 55 -5.99 14.58 -20.97
CA ALA A 55 -5.21 15.30 -21.98
C ALA A 55 -3.88 15.84 -21.41
N TRP A 56 -3.88 16.34 -20.18
CA TRP A 56 -2.67 16.80 -19.49
C TRP A 56 -1.67 15.65 -19.31
N VAL A 57 -2.18 14.45 -19.01
CA VAL A 57 -1.38 13.22 -18.91
C VAL A 57 -0.80 12.85 -20.28
N ALA A 58 -1.62 12.82 -21.33
CA ALA A 58 -1.21 12.42 -22.68
C ALA A 58 -0.07 13.30 -23.23
N GLU A 59 -0.09 14.61 -22.96
CA GLU A 59 0.99 15.53 -23.36
C GLU A 59 2.35 15.24 -22.70
N ARG A 60 2.35 14.52 -21.57
CA ARG A 60 3.53 14.26 -20.73
C ARG A 60 4.01 12.81 -20.78
N VAL A 61 3.28 11.95 -21.49
CA VAL A 61 3.67 10.56 -21.75
C VAL A 61 4.27 10.51 -23.15
N PRO A 62 5.58 10.24 -23.30
CA PRO A 62 6.19 10.10 -24.61
C PRO A 62 5.55 8.98 -25.43
N ASP A 63 5.43 9.20 -26.73
CA ASP A 63 4.96 8.17 -27.66
C ASP A 63 5.76 6.88 -27.50
N GLY A 64 5.06 5.77 -27.24
CA GLY A 64 5.66 4.45 -27.08
C GLY A 64 6.29 4.16 -25.71
N ASP A 65 6.20 5.07 -24.73
CA ASP A 65 6.61 4.82 -23.34
C ASP A 65 5.43 4.86 -22.35
N PRO A 66 4.64 3.77 -22.27
CA PRO A 66 3.51 3.68 -21.34
C PRO A 66 3.95 3.62 -19.87
N PHE A 67 5.26 3.50 -19.58
CA PHE A 67 5.79 3.42 -18.22
C PHE A 67 6.26 4.78 -17.68
N ALA A 68 6.35 5.79 -18.54
CA ALA A 68 6.74 7.16 -18.21
C ALA A 68 6.07 7.75 -16.96
N PRO A 69 4.79 7.45 -16.63
CA PRO A 69 4.17 7.95 -15.40
C PRO A 69 4.85 7.54 -14.09
N THR A 70 5.70 6.50 -14.09
CA THR A 70 6.48 6.09 -12.92
C THR A 70 7.89 6.71 -12.87
N ASN A 71 8.29 7.44 -13.91
CA ASN A 71 9.60 8.03 -14.01
C ASN A 71 9.65 9.43 -13.37
N PRO A 72 10.83 9.87 -12.89
CA PRO A 72 10.99 11.15 -12.21
C PRO A 72 10.40 12.38 -12.95
N PRO A 73 10.53 12.54 -14.28
CA PRO A 73 9.98 13.71 -14.96
C PRO A 73 8.46 13.84 -14.85
N PHE A 74 7.72 12.73 -14.99
CA PHE A 74 6.26 12.76 -14.87
C PHE A 74 5.83 12.97 -13.42
N LEU A 75 6.47 12.25 -12.49
CA LEU A 75 6.19 12.38 -11.07
C LEU A 75 6.42 13.82 -10.58
N ALA A 76 7.52 14.47 -10.99
CA ALA A 76 7.79 15.87 -10.66
C ALA A 76 6.73 16.83 -11.22
N ALA A 77 6.26 16.60 -12.45
CA ALA A 77 5.16 17.40 -13.03
C ALA A 77 3.84 17.19 -12.27
N LEU A 78 3.57 15.98 -11.79
CA LEU A 78 2.38 15.67 -11.01
C LEU A 78 2.44 16.27 -9.61
N GLU A 79 3.61 16.27 -8.96
CA GLU A 79 3.87 16.98 -7.71
C GLU A 79 3.54 18.47 -7.82
N GLU A 80 4.09 19.14 -8.85
CA GLU A 80 3.84 20.57 -9.11
C GLU A 80 2.36 20.85 -9.37
N PHE A 81 1.70 20.01 -10.18
CA PHE A 81 0.29 20.21 -10.52
C PHE A 81 -0.63 20.03 -9.31
N THR A 82 -0.33 19.07 -8.44
CA THR A 82 -1.20 18.69 -7.33
C THR A 82 -0.86 19.38 -6.01
N ASP A 83 0.24 20.14 -5.95
CA ASP A 83 0.83 20.68 -4.71
C ASP A 83 1.06 19.57 -3.67
N ARG A 84 1.76 18.51 -4.12
CA ARG A 84 2.06 17.31 -3.32
C ARG A 84 3.50 16.86 -3.55
N GLN A 85 3.96 15.95 -2.71
CA GLN A 85 5.25 15.29 -2.84
C GLN A 85 5.08 13.77 -2.88
N VAL A 86 5.83 13.12 -3.77
CA VAL A 86 6.05 11.69 -3.78
C VAL A 86 6.83 11.32 -2.53
N ASN A 87 6.22 10.52 -1.67
CA ASN A 87 6.86 10.03 -0.46
C ASN A 87 7.87 8.91 -0.78
N ALA A 88 7.41 7.88 -1.49
CA ALA A 88 8.21 6.75 -1.92
C ALA A 88 7.55 6.04 -3.12
N ILE A 89 8.35 5.22 -3.81
CA ILE A 89 7.84 4.20 -4.73
C ILE A 89 7.96 2.84 -4.02
N ASP A 90 6.82 2.27 -3.68
CA ASP A 90 6.71 1.06 -2.90
C ASP A 90 6.21 -0.12 -3.73
N ALA A 91 6.76 -1.30 -3.49
CA ALA A 91 6.13 -2.53 -3.95
C ALA A 91 4.85 -2.76 -3.14
N MET A 92 3.75 -3.00 -3.84
CA MET A 92 2.48 -3.38 -3.24
C MET A 92 2.43 -4.90 -3.09
N LEU A 93 2.31 -5.37 -1.86
CA LEU A 93 2.08 -6.76 -1.54
C LEU A 93 0.66 -6.97 -0.98
N LEU A 94 0.08 -8.11 -1.30
CA LEU A 94 -1.29 -8.47 -0.90
C LEU A 94 -1.31 -9.86 -0.27
N ALA A 95 -2.06 -10.02 0.81
CA ALA A 95 -2.38 -11.32 1.37
C ALA A 95 -3.87 -11.42 1.76
N PRO A 96 -4.50 -12.60 1.61
CA PRO A 96 -5.81 -12.82 2.20
C PRO A 96 -5.69 -12.93 3.72
N ALA A 97 -6.83 -12.71 4.40
CA ALA A 97 -6.99 -13.01 5.81
C ALA A 97 -6.51 -14.44 6.15
N LEU A 98 -6.09 -14.62 7.38
CA LEU A 98 -5.66 -15.90 7.92
C LEU A 98 -6.52 -16.26 9.12
N THR A 99 -7.30 -17.34 9.03
CA THR A 99 -8.02 -17.88 10.19
C THR A 99 -7.10 -18.77 11.02
N ASP A 100 -6.24 -18.15 11.82
CA ASP A 100 -5.35 -18.86 12.75
C ASP A 100 -5.22 -18.07 14.07
N PRO A 101 -5.91 -18.49 15.14
CA PRO A 101 -5.79 -17.85 16.45
C PRO A 101 -4.38 -17.90 17.04
N ALA A 102 -3.56 -18.89 16.67
CA ALA A 102 -2.18 -18.98 17.16
C ALA A 102 -1.30 -17.87 16.56
N ALA A 103 -1.65 -17.33 15.38
CA ALA A 103 -0.90 -16.27 14.73
C ALA A 103 -0.92 -14.95 15.51
N VAL A 104 -1.96 -14.70 16.31
CA VAL A 104 -2.10 -13.50 17.15
C VAL A 104 -1.70 -13.72 18.61
N ALA A 105 -1.20 -14.91 18.96
CA ALA A 105 -0.81 -15.23 20.32
C ALA A 105 0.28 -14.27 20.83
N GLY A 106 0.05 -13.72 22.03
CA GLY A 106 0.97 -12.78 22.68
C GLY A 106 0.93 -11.36 22.12
N LEU A 107 -0.01 -11.04 21.22
CA LEU A 107 -0.31 -9.66 20.84
C LEU A 107 -1.40 -9.07 21.74
N THR A 108 -1.21 -7.83 22.15
CA THR A 108 -2.20 -7.04 22.89
C THR A 108 -2.45 -5.73 22.16
N GLU A 109 -3.71 -5.34 22.00
CA GLU A 109 -4.06 -4.05 21.43
C GLU A 109 -3.57 -2.92 22.35
N LEU A 110 -2.82 -1.97 21.78
CA LEU A 110 -2.25 -0.84 22.48
C LEU A 110 -3.18 0.36 22.31
N THR A 111 -3.47 1.04 23.42
CA THR A 111 -4.26 2.28 23.43
C THR A 111 -3.40 3.53 23.52
N ASP A 112 -2.11 3.38 23.86
CA ASP A 112 -1.14 4.48 23.85
C ASP A 112 -0.54 4.61 22.45
N HIS A 113 -0.74 5.77 21.83
CA HIS A 113 -0.32 6.05 20.45
C HIS A 113 0.97 6.88 20.38
N ASN A 114 1.65 7.11 21.52
CA ASN A 114 2.88 7.91 21.61
C ASN A 114 4.14 7.15 21.13
N HIS A 115 4.06 6.48 19.99
CA HIS A 115 5.18 5.78 19.36
C HIS A 115 5.42 6.34 17.96
N PRO A 116 6.66 6.68 17.54
CA PRO A 116 6.93 7.28 16.23
C PRO A 116 6.35 6.51 15.04
N ARG A 117 6.28 5.18 15.15
CA ARG A 117 5.63 4.30 14.16
C ARG A 117 4.13 4.51 14.04
N VAL A 118 3.47 4.72 15.18
CA VAL A 118 2.02 4.93 15.25
C VAL A 118 1.68 6.32 14.73
N GLU A 119 2.44 7.34 15.13
CA GLU A 119 2.36 8.69 14.56
C GLU A 119 2.55 8.69 13.04
N HIS A 120 3.52 7.92 12.54
CA HIS A 120 3.69 7.74 11.10
C HIS A 120 2.48 7.06 10.46
N ALA A 121 1.91 6.01 11.07
CA ALA A 121 0.75 5.32 10.51
C ALA A 121 -0.49 6.22 10.42
N LEU A 122 -0.72 7.05 11.45
CA LEU A 122 -1.85 8.00 11.51
C LEU A 122 -1.80 9.08 10.42
N ARG A 123 -0.64 9.35 9.81
CA ARG A 123 -0.52 10.28 8.68
C ARG A 123 -1.07 9.74 7.37
N TYR A 124 -1.10 8.42 7.20
CA TYR A 124 -1.43 7.77 5.92
C TYR A 124 -2.62 6.82 6.03
N ARG A 125 -3.20 6.66 7.23
CA ARG A 125 -4.27 5.69 7.48
C ARG A 125 -5.30 6.23 8.45
N ASP A 126 -6.54 5.86 8.16
CA ASP A 126 -7.67 5.99 9.07
C ASP A 126 -7.89 4.67 9.84
N ASP A 127 -8.76 4.68 10.86
CA ASP A 127 -9.14 3.49 11.64
C ASP A 127 -7.92 2.70 12.18
N VAL A 128 -6.87 3.41 12.61
CA VAL A 128 -5.62 2.79 13.03
C VAL A 128 -5.80 2.01 14.33
N ARG A 129 -5.41 0.74 14.29
CA ARG A 129 -5.31 -0.18 15.43
C ARG A 129 -3.89 -0.69 15.55
N VAL A 130 -3.37 -0.70 16.78
CA VAL A 130 -1.98 -1.04 17.06
C VAL A 130 -1.95 -2.22 18.02
N TYR A 131 -1.08 -3.19 17.77
CA TYR A 131 -0.88 -4.35 18.61
C TYR A 131 0.60 -4.50 18.94
N GLY A 132 0.91 -4.73 20.21
CA GLY A 132 2.27 -4.94 20.71
C GLY A 132 2.49 -6.36 21.19
N ASP A 133 3.73 -6.85 21.06
CA ASP A 133 4.19 -8.09 21.71
C ASP A 133 5.12 -7.83 22.90
N ALA A 134 5.43 -8.89 23.66
CA ALA A 134 6.35 -8.83 24.80
C ALA A 134 7.81 -8.52 24.43
N HIS A 135 8.16 -8.56 23.13
CA HIS A 135 9.48 -8.24 22.60
C HIS A 135 9.56 -6.79 22.07
N GLY A 136 8.52 -5.98 22.27
CA GLY A 136 8.42 -4.60 21.76
C GLY A 136 8.12 -4.51 20.25
N GLY A 137 7.80 -5.63 19.60
CA GLY A 137 7.34 -5.66 18.23
C GLY A 137 5.94 -5.08 18.07
N LEU A 138 5.68 -4.42 16.94
CA LEU A 138 4.40 -3.78 16.65
C LEU A 138 3.78 -4.35 15.38
N VAL A 139 2.45 -4.52 15.40
CA VAL A 139 1.59 -4.65 14.22
C VAL A 139 0.65 -3.46 14.19
N VAL A 140 0.63 -2.73 13.09
CA VAL A 140 -0.31 -1.63 12.85
C VAL A 140 -1.21 -2.03 11.70
N ILE A 141 -2.52 -1.82 11.86
CA ILE A 141 -3.54 -2.03 10.82
C ILE A 141 -4.37 -0.76 10.71
N GLY A 142 -4.77 -0.40 9.49
CA GLY A 142 -5.68 0.72 9.26
C GLY A 142 -6.15 0.76 7.81
N ARG A 143 -6.89 1.81 7.46
CA ARG A 143 -7.37 2.06 6.08
C ARG A 143 -6.52 3.11 5.41
N GLY A 144 -5.73 2.72 4.42
CA GLY A 144 -4.86 3.62 3.68
C GLY A 144 -5.46 4.03 2.34
N LEU A 145 -4.64 3.94 1.29
CA LEU A 145 -4.96 4.38 -0.06
C LEU A 145 -6.30 3.80 -0.55
N ALA A 146 -7.20 4.70 -0.97
CA ALA A 146 -8.55 4.35 -1.44
C ALA A 146 -9.36 3.45 -0.48
N GLY A 147 -9.08 3.52 0.82
CA GLY A 147 -9.80 2.82 1.88
C GLY A 147 -9.44 1.33 2.03
N ARG A 148 -8.41 0.85 1.33
CA ARG A 148 -7.94 -0.55 1.45
C ARG A 148 -7.35 -0.80 2.83
N LEU A 149 -7.50 -2.02 3.33
CA LEU A 149 -6.89 -2.41 4.61
C LEU A 149 -5.38 -2.61 4.42
N GLU A 150 -4.60 -1.90 5.21
CA GLU A 150 -3.15 -1.93 5.14
C GLU A 150 -2.54 -2.33 6.48
N CYS A 151 -1.33 -2.87 6.43
CA CYS A 151 -0.54 -3.13 7.61
C CYS A 151 0.89 -2.61 7.53
N ALA A 152 1.46 -2.42 8.71
CA ALA A 152 2.87 -2.15 8.92
C ALA A 152 3.35 -2.91 10.15
N ILE A 153 4.60 -3.34 10.16
CA ILE A 153 5.21 -3.97 11.33
C ILE A 153 6.47 -3.22 11.77
N GLU A 154 6.85 -3.41 13.03
CA GLU A 154 8.15 -2.97 13.56
C GLU A 154 8.77 -4.06 14.43
N VAL A 155 10.08 -4.23 14.32
CA VAL A 155 10.87 -5.14 15.15
C VAL A 155 12.01 -4.34 15.79
N PRO A 156 12.05 -4.26 17.13
CA PRO A 156 13.14 -3.62 17.87
C PRO A 156 14.51 -4.18 17.49
N PRO A 157 15.59 -3.37 17.47
CA PRO A 157 16.91 -3.78 17.02
C PRO A 157 17.45 -5.07 17.66
N ASP A 158 17.24 -5.24 18.96
CA ASP A 158 17.63 -6.39 19.79
C ASP A 158 16.81 -7.65 19.52
N ALA A 159 15.60 -7.51 18.96
CA ALA A 159 14.71 -8.61 18.60
C ALA A 159 14.83 -9.05 17.12
N ARG A 160 15.75 -8.48 16.34
CA ARG A 160 15.95 -8.81 14.91
C ARG A 160 16.68 -10.14 14.72
N GLY A 161 16.51 -10.74 13.54
CA GLY A 161 17.18 -12.00 13.17
C GLY A 161 16.57 -13.27 13.76
N GLN A 162 15.52 -13.15 14.60
CA GLN A 162 14.90 -14.27 15.32
C GLN A 162 13.55 -14.72 14.71
N GLY A 163 13.21 -14.24 13.51
CA GLY A 163 11.94 -14.56 12.85
C GLY A 163 10.74 -13.70 13.29
N ASN A 164 10.92 -12.77 14.24
CA ASN A 164 9.84 -11.92 14.76
C ASN A 164 9.09 -11.14 13.69
N GLY A 165 9.78 -10.60 12.68
CA GLY A 165 9.11 -9.91 11.58
C GLY A 165 8.11 -10.79 10.81
N ARG A 166 8.46 -12.07 10.59
CA ARG A 166 7.56 -13.03 9.92
C ARG A 166 6.34 -13.30 10.79
N ARG A 167 6.54 -13.49 12.09
CA ARG A 167 5.47 -13.69 13.07
C ARG A 167 4.49 -12.51 13.07
N LEU A 168 4.99 -11.28 13.11
CA LEU A 168 4.17 -10.06 13.10
C LEU A 168 3.42 -9.87 11.77
N ALA A 169 4.06 -10.11 10.62
CA ALA A 169 3.40 -10.02 9.32
C ALA A 169 2.32 -11.10 9.12
N LEU A 170 2.53 -12.30 9.67
CA LEU A 170 1.52 -13.36 9.70
C LEU A 170 0.34 -12.96 10.59
N ALA A 171 0.61 -12.40 11.77
CA ALA A 171 -0.41 -11.91 12.69
C ALA A 171 -1.28 -10.82 12.06
N ALA A 172 -0.71 -9.91 11.26
CA ALA A 172 -1.47 -8.88 10.56
C ALA A 172 -2.59 -9.48 9.68
N ARG A 173 -2.37 -10.64 9.05
CA ARG A 173 -3.39 -11.36 8.27
C ARG A 173 -4.49 -11.96 9.15
N ALA A 174 -4.17 -12.31 10.38
CA ALA A 174 -5.11 -12.92 11.33
C ALA A 174 -5.90 -11.91 12.16
N LEU A 175 -5.55 -10.63 12.08
CA LEU A 175 -6.23 -9.53 12.79
C LEU A 175 -7.34 -8.85 11.96
N ILE A 176 -7.49 -9.20 10.68
CA ILE A 176 -8.51 -8.64 9.78
C ILE A 176 -9.72 -9.59 9.62
N PRO A 177 -10.88 -9.09 9.13
CA PRO A 177 -12.03 -9.94 8.86
C PRO A 177 -11.71 -11.11 7.92
N PRO A 178 -12.32 -12.30 8.09
CA PRO A 178 -11.98 -13.51 7.32
C PRO A 178 -12.17 -13.41 5.80
N ASP A 179 -13.02 -12.51 5.34
CA ASP A 179 -13.35 -12.27 3.93
C ASP A 179 -12.57 -11.08 3.32
N ALA A 180 -11.71 -10.43 4.11
CA ALA A 180 -10.91 -9.31 3.68
C ALA A 180 -9.52 -9.73 3.18
N SER A 181 -8.86 -8.79 2.50
CA SER A 181 -7.43 -8.84 2.19
C SER A 181 -6.70 -7.71 2.90
N ILE A 182 -5.40 -7.88 3.11
CA ILE A 182 -4.53 -6.88 3.71
C ILE A 182 -3.34 -6.58 2.80
N TRP A 183 -3.06 -5.30 2.68
CA TRP A 183 -2.00 -4.76 1.85
C TRP A 183 -0.77 -4.39 2.68
N ALA A 184 0.40 -4.46 2.07
CA ALA A 184 1.64 -3.96 2.63
C ALA A 184 2.46 -3.25 1.54
N GLN A 185 2.78 -1.98 1.79
CA GLN A 185 3.61 -1.14 0.92
C GLN A 185 5.04 -1.21 1.42
N ILE A 186 5.96 -1.66 0.57
CA ILE A 186 7.35 -1.88 0.95
C ILE A 186 8.28 -1.31 -0.10
N THR A 187 9.07 -0.30 0.27
CA THR A 187 10.13 0.24 -0.57
C THR A 187 11.09 -0.88 -0.97
N PRO A 188 11.41 -1.08 -2.26
CA PRO A 188 12.25 -2.19 -2.71
C PRO A 188 13.62 -2.25 -2.01
N GLY A 189 14.19 -1.10 -1.63
CA GLY A 189 15.43 -1.01 -0.86
C GLY A 189 15.34 -1.61 0.55
N ASN A 190 14.14 -1.71 1.13
CA ASN A 190 13.89 -2.43 2.37
C ASN A 190 13.75 -3.93 2.12
N ALA A 191 14.80 -4.53 1.58
CA ALA A 191 14.83 -5.93 1.16
C ALA A 191 14.57 -6.91 2.32
N ALA A 192 14.90 -6.53 3.56
CA ALA A 192 14.61 -7.32 4.75
C ALA A 192 13.10 -7.41 5.02
N SER A 193 12.37 -6.29 4.92
CA SER A 193 10.91 -6.29 5.04
C SER A 193 10.29 -7.05 3.86
N LEU A 194 10.76 -6.80 2.63
CA LEU A 194 10.23 -7.48 1.45
C LEU A 194 10.32 -9.01 1.58
N ARG A 195 11.49 -9.56 1.96
CA ARG A 195 11.65 -11.00 2.21
C ARG A 195 10.79 -11.50 3.37
N THR A 196 10.58 -10.68 4.40
CA THR A 196 9.73 -11.03 5.56
C THR A 196 8.29 -11.27 5.14
N PHE A 197 7.69 -10.34 4.41
CA PHE A 197 6.29 -10.44 3.97
C PHE A 197 6.08 -11.55 2.94
N LEU A 198 7.00 -11.67 1.96
CA LEU A 198 6.96 -12.76 0.98
C LEU A 198 7.00 -14.14 1.65
N ALA A 199 7.82 -14.31 2.69
CA ALA A 199 7.96 -15.58 3.40
C ALA A 199 6.69 -16.02 4.15
N VAL A 200 5.73 -15.12 4.36
CA VAL A 200 4.47 -15.43 5.06
C VAL A 200 3.24 -15.23 4.18
N GLY A 201 3.42 -15.36 2.86
CA GLY A 201 2.32 -15.52 1.91
C GLY A 201 1.76 -14.23 1.32
N TYR A 202 2.40 -13.08 1.57
CA TYR A 202 2.09 -11.87 0.81
C TYR A 202 2.67 -12.00 -0.60
N LYS A 203 1.88 -11.61 -1.60
CA LYS A 203 2.24 -11.70 -3.02
C LYS A 203 2.40 -10.31 -3.61
N PRO A 204 3.45 -10.03 -4.40
CA PRO A 204 3.54 -8.79 -5.16
C PRO A 204 2.39 -8.68 -6.15
N VAL A 205 1.76 -7.51 -6.21
CA VAL A 205 0.66 -7.23 -7.13
C VAL A 205 0.89 -5.98 -8.00
N GLY A 206 1.92 -5.19 -7.68
CA GLY A 206 2.30 -3.99 -8.44
C GLY A 206 3.22 -3.10 -7.62
N SER A 207 3.31 -1.84 -8.01
CA SER A 207 3.96 -0.77 -7.23
C SER A 207 3.12 0.50 -7.23
N GLU A 208 3.36 1.36 -6.26
CA GLU A 208 2.71 2.67 -6.22
C GLU A 208 3.71 3.77 -5.86
N ALA A 209 3.53 4.93 -6.49
CA ALA A 209 4.07 6.20 -6.04
C ALA A 209 2.93 6.95 -5.33
N LEU A 210 3.03 7.11 -4.01
CA LEU A 210 2.05 7.85 -3.21
C LEU A 210 2.45 9.32 -3.13
N LEU A 211 1.52 10.22 -3.46
CA LEU A 211 1.71 11.66 -3.38
C LEU A 211 0.85 12.23 -2.24
N VAL A 212 1.50 12.92 -1.31
CA VAL A 212 0.88 13.52 -0.11
C VAL A 212 1.26 14.99 0.02
N LYS A 213 0.54 15.74 0.86
CA LYS A 213 0.91 17.12 1.20
C LYS A 213 2.06 17.18 2.20
#